data_AF-A0A7X7PW12-F1
#
_entry.id   AF-A0A7X7PW12-F1
#
_cell.length_a   1.000
_cell.length_b   1.000
_cell.length_c   1.000
_cell.angle_alpha   90.00
_cell.angle_beta   90.00
_cell.angle_gamma   90.00
#
_symmetry.space_group_name_H-M   'P 1'
#
loop_
_entity.id
_entity.type
_entity.pdbx_description
1 polymer ?
#
loop_
_entity_poly.entity_id
_entity_poly.type
_entity_poly.pdbx_seq_one_letter_code
_entity_poly.pdbx_strand_id
1 'polypeptide(L)'
;MSLIGPQATLHSPQPEAVRRGGARLYPLSPTPCPPSRQRGVALITAVLIVALATILAVNVGFNGFMDQRRTATRYALDQGFQVAVGAEAWAADTLRRDAIEDGRQRQDHLAEEWATPIPPIPIEGGEVAGYLEDMQGRFNVNSLVVRQGNQLQPDPLAIRRFERLLEMLELETKWAGLIADWIDNDGQASFPDGAEDSVYTSETPAYRTAEMPITRTSELLALAEFGLDRYRRLEPYITALPLGTPINLCTASPEVLDSLVAGQRQFTLGRDNVADLRKERCHPTLQEFATALSNDERTELIQGRVVDEKSNYFRSTVWVTIGTTQFTLYSLLYRTDRTHLVRPILRSFGTA
;
A
#
# COMPACT_ATOMS: atom_id res chain seq x y z
N MET A 1 84.72 21.81 -4.07
CA MET A 1 86.01 21.24 -3.65
C MET A 1 86.48 22.04 -2.44
N SER A 2 86.69 21.35 -1.30
CA SER A 2 87.48 21.75 -0.11
C SER A 2 87.23 23.11 0.54
N LEU A 3 86.71 23.17 1.77
CA LEU A 3 87.32 22.81 3.07
C LEU A 3 88.08 24.00 3.73
N ILE A 4 88.06 23.96 5.06
CA ILE A 4 89.03 24.49 6.06
C ILE A 4 88.79 25.94 6.57
N GLY A 5 88.63 26.04 7.91
CA GLY A 5 88.85 27.26 8.72
C GLY A 5 90.36 27.59 8.82
N PRO A 6 90.93 28.04 9.97
CA PRO A 6 90.33 28.43 11.26
C PRO A 6 90.94 29.73 11.88
N GLN A 7 90.44 30.06 13.09
CA GLN A 7 91.11 30.63 14.30
C GLN A 7 92.05 31.87 14.28
N ALA A 8 91.84 32.74 15.27
CA ALA A 8 92.79 33.23 16.32
C ALA A 8 92.44 34.69 16.71
N THR A 9 91.81 34.98 17.87
CA THR A 9 92.34 35.17 19.25
C THR A 9 93.22 36.40 19.50
N LEU A 10 92.92 37.03 20.65
CA LEU A 10 93.75 37.92 21.51
C LEU A 10 93.81 39.41 21.12
N HIS A 11 93.85 40.39 22.03
CA HIS A 11 93.64 40.52 23.48
C HIS A 11 93.91 42.00 23.80
N SER A 12 92.97 42.69 24.47
CA SER A 12 93.19 43.79 25.44
C SER A 12 94.00 45.05 24.95
N PRO A 13 94.11 46.17 25.70
CA PRO A 13 93.61 46.50 27.04
C PRO A 13 92.88 47.88 27.14
N GLN A 14 92.22 48.10 28.29
CA GLN A 14 91.86 49.41 28.88
C GLN A 14 93.11 50.06 29.54
N PRO A 15 93.16 51.29 30.08
CA PRO A 15 92.10 52.23 30.53
C PRO A 15 92.34 53.67 29.97
N GLU A 16 91.62 54.74 30.27
CA GLU A 16 91.54 55.46 31.56
C GLU A 16 90.67 56.72 31.36
N ALA A 17 90.12 57.21 32.47
CA ALA A 17 89.10 58.27 32.52
C ALA A 17 89.63 59.68 32.18
N VAL A 18 88.70 60.63 31.93
CA VAL A 18 88.53 61.90 32.69
C VAL A 18 87.85 63.03 31.87
N ARG A 19 86.76 63.56 32.43
CA ARG A 19 86.13 64.92 32.35
C ARG A 19 85.36 65.41 31.11
N ARG A 20 84.03 65.42 31.31
CA ARG A 20 83.03 66.53 31.23
C ARG A 20 83.24 67.70 30.26
N GLY A 21 82.21 67.90 29.41
CA GLY A 21 81.55 69.20 29.22
C GLY A 21 81.22 69.58 27.77
N GLY A 22 79.93 69.80 27.46
CA GLY A 22 79.52 70.58 26.29
C GLY A 22 78.25 70.09 25.58
N ALA A 23 77.11 70.71 25.88
CA ALA A 23 75.85 70.50 25.19
C ALA A 23 75.83 71.14 23.79
N ARG A 24 75.30 70.43 22.79
CA ARG A 24 74.74 71.02 21.55
C ARG A 24 73.43 70.33 21.20
N LEU A 25 72.40 71.15 21.02
CA LEU A 25 71.03 70.81 20.66
C LEU A 25 70.93 70.49 19.16
N TYR A 26 70.22 69.40 18.82
CA TYR A 26 69.80 69.08 17.44
C TYR A 26 68.33 69.50 17.22
N PRO A 27 67.95 69.94 16.00
CA PRO A 27 66.58 70.30 15.66
C PRO A 27 65.68 69.06 15.51
N LEU A 28 64.41 69.20 15.90
CA LEU A 28 63.36 68.19 15.88
C LEU A 28 62.88 67.89 14.44
N SER A 29 62.95 66.63 14.02
CA SER A 29 62.28 66.11 12.82
C SER A 29 60.77 65.97 13.08
N PRO A 30 59.89 66.28 12.11
CA PRO A 30 58.46 66.01 12.25
C PRO A 30 58.21 64.50 12.23
N THR A 31 57.56 63.99 13.28
CA THR A 31 57.13 62.60 13.40
C THR A 31 56.01 62.28 12.40
N PRO A 32 56.04 61.14 11.69
CA PRO A 32 54.92 60.72 10.85
C PRO A 32 53.67 60.46 11.71
N CYS A 33 52.53 61.01 11.32
CA CYS A 33 51.24 60.68 11.93
C CYS A 33 51.04 59.16 11.85
N PRO A 34 50.69 58.49 12.97
CA PRO A 34 50.39 57.06 12.94
C PRO A 34 49.13 56.83 12.08
N PRO A 35 49.08 55.75 11.27
CA PRO A 35 47.87 55.45 10.51
C PRO A 35 46.70 55.27 11.48
N SER A 36 45.55 55.82 11.13
CA SER A 36 44.30 55.65 11.88
C SER A 36 44.07 54.17 12.16
N ARG A 37 44.09 53.79 13.44
CA ARG A 37 43.93 52.39 13.88
C ARG A 37 42.54 51.89 13.48
N GLN A 38 42.48 50.91 12.58
CA GLN A 38 41.28 50.21 12.12
C GLN A 38 40.67 49.28 13.22
N ARG A 39 40.37 49.80 14.43
CA ARG A 39 39.84 48.97 15.54
C ARG A 39 38.37 48.58 15.35
N GLY A 40 37.58 49.36 14.58
CA GLY A 40 36.19 49.05 14.29
C GLY A 40 36.02 47.98 13.18
N VAL A 41 36.83 48.07 12.12
CA VAL A 41 36.75 47.16 10.96
C VAL A 41 37.16 45.75 11.36
N ALA A 42 38.23 45.57 12.14
CA ALA A 42 38.67 44.25 12.60
C ALA A 42 37.65 43.54 13.50
N LEU A 43 36.88 44.29 14.30
CA LEU A 43 35.82 43.73 15.12
C LEU A 43 34.62 43.30 14.27
N ILE A 44 34.23 44.13 13.30
CA ILE A 44 33.12 43.83 12.38
C ILE A 44 33.47 42.60 11.51
N THR A 45 34.71 42.50 11.02
CA THR A 45 35.14 41.32 10.25
C THR A 45 35.21 40.07 11.12
N ALA A 46 35.70 40.16 12.36
CA ALA A 46 35.70 39.04 13.29
C ALA A 46 34.27 38.55 13.62
N VAL A 47 33.34 39.47 13.91
CA VAL A 47 31.93 39.13 14.16
C VAL A 47 31.28 38.53 12.91
N LEU A 48 31.57 39.06 11.72
CA LEU A 48 31.05 38.53 10.46
C LEU A 48 31.57 37.11 10.17
N ILE A 49 32.87 36.87 10.39
CA ILE A 49 33.49 35.54 10.21
C ILE A 49 32.90 34.54 11.21
N VAL A 50 32.76 34.93 12.49
CA VAL A 50 32.16 34.08 13.52
C VAL A 50 30.70 33.79 13.18
N ALA A 51 29.91 34.82 12.83
CA ALA A 51 28.52 34.64 12.44
C ALA A 51 28.38 33.71 11.23
N LEU A 52 29.21 33.88 10.20
CA LEU A 52 29.21 33.01 9.01
C LEU A 52 29.62 31.58 9.37
N ALA A 53 30.65 31.40 10.20
CA ALA A 53 31.10 30.08 10.66
C ALA A 53 30.02 29.37 11.49
N THR A 54 29.33 30.09 12.38
CA THR A 54 28.20 29.56 13.16
C THR A 54 27.04 29.17 12.24
N ILE A 55 26.66 30.01 11.28
CA ILE A 55 25.60 29.69 10.30
C ILE A 55 25.96 28.42 9.51
N LEU A 56 27.21 28.30 9.06
CA LEU A 56 27.68 27.11 8.34
C LEU A 56 27.62 25.87 9.23
N ALA A 57 28.14 25.95 10.46
CA ALA A 57 28.14 24.83 11.39
C ALA A 57 26.73 24.35 11.74
N VAL A 58 25.79 25.27 11.99
CA VAL A 58 24.38 24.94 12.26
C VAL A 58 23.74 24.25 11.05
N ASN A 59 23.96 24.76 9.83
CA ASN A 59 23.40 24.15 8.62
C ASN A 59 23.97 22.74 8.37
N VAL A 60 25.28 22.55 8.51
CA VAL A 60 25.90 21.23 8.37
C VAL A 60 25.37 20.24 9.42
N GLY A 61 25.25 20.68 10.68
CA GLY A 61 24.69 19.83 11.75
C GLY A 61 23.22 19.47 11.51
N PHE A 62 22.40 20.44 11.13
CA PHE A 62 20.98 20.22 10.84
C PHE A 62 20.78 19.30 9.63
N ASN A 63 21.50 19.52 8.53
CA ASN A 63 21.43 18.67 7.35
C ASN A 63 21.89 17.24 7.67
N GLY A 64 22.99 17.09 8.42
CA GLY A 64 23.47 15.78 8.87
C GLY A 64 22.43 15.03 9.70
N PHE A 65 21.76 15.70 10.63
CA PHE A 65 20.68 15.10 11.44
C PHE A 65 19.49 14.68 10.57
N MET A 66 19.06 15.54 9.63
CA MET A 66 17.94 15.23 8.72
C MET A 66 18.28 14.07 7.78
N ASP A 67 19.50 14.00 7.26
CA ASP A 67 19.95 12.91 6.40
C ASP A 67 20.10 11.59 7.16
N GLN A 68 20.57 11.65 8.42
CA GLN A 68 20.57 10.47 9.30
C GLN A 68 19.14 9.96 9.52
N ARG A 69 18.19 10.85 9.83
CA ARG A 69 16.79 10.46 10.04
C ARG A 69 16.17 9.86 8.76
N ARG A 70 16.39 10.47 7.60
CA ARG A 70 15.94 9.93 6.31
C ARG A 70 16.53 8.56 6.02
N THR A 71 17.81 8.38 6.29
CA THR A 71 18.52 7.10 6.10
C THR A 71 17.93 6.03 7.00
N ALA A 72 17.71 6.34 8.29
CA ALA A 72 17.09 5.40 9.22
C ALA A 72 15.65 5.02 8.81
N THR A 73 14.83 5.98 8.38
CA THR A 73 13.47 5.69 7.90
C THR A 73 13.48 4.84 6.63
N ARG A 74 14.36 5.11 5.66
CA ARG A 74 14.48 4.28 4.45
C ARG A 74 14.90 2.86 4.79
N TYR A 75 15.89 2.71 5.66
CA TYR A 75 16.33 1.40 6.13
C TYR A 75 15.19 0.62 6.80
N ALA A 76 14.42 1.28 7.67
CA ALA A 76 13.26 0.67 8.32
C ALA A 76 12.15 0.28 7.33
N LEU A 77 11.91 1.07 6.28
CA LEU A 77 10.95 0.72 5.21
C LEU A 77 11.42 -0.50 4.41
N ASP A 78 12.71 -0.55 4.03
CA ASP A 78 13.27 -1.69 3.31
C ASP A 78 13.21 -2.97 4.16
N GLN A 79 13.58 -2.87 5.44
CA GLN A 79 13.45 -3.98 6.40
C GLN A 79 11.97 -4.40 6.56
N GLY A 80 11.06 -3.43 6.69
CA GLY A 80 9.62 -3.67 6.79
C GLY A 80 9.07 -4.40 5.56
N PHE A 81 9.51 -4.02 4.37
CA PHE A 81 9.15 -4.70 3.13
C PHE A 81 9.64 -6.16 3.12
N GLN A 82 10.90 -6.42 3.49
CA GLN A 82 11.44 -7.79 3.52
C GLN A 82 10.69 -8.68 4.51
N VAL A 83 10.37 -8.15 5.69
CA VAL A 83 9.55 -8.85 6.69
C VAL A 83 8.15 -9.12 6.13
N ALA A 84 7.53 -8.14 5.48
CA ALA A 84 6.20 -8.29 4.91
C ALA A 84 6.15 -9.35 3.79
N VAL A 85 7.17 -9.40 2.93
CA VAL A 85 7.29 -10.46 1.92
C VAL A 85 7.51 -11.84 2.56
N GLY A 86 8.25 -11.92 3.67
CA GLY A 86 8.37 -13.14 4.46
C GLY A 86 7.03 -13.61 5.05
N ALA A 87 6.23 -12.68 5.58
CA ALA A 87 4.90 -12.97 6.09
C ALA A 87 3.92 -13.37 4.98
N GLU A 88 3.99 -12.74 3.79
CA GLU A 88 3.24 -13.15 2.60
C GLU A 88 3.59 -14.59 2.18
N ALA A 89 4.87 -14.96 2.20
CA ALA A 89 5.32 -16.32 1.90
C ALA A 89 4.81 -17.33 2.94
N TRP A 90 4.76 -16.95 4.22
CA TRP A 90 4.18 -17.78 5.28
C TRP A 90 2.67 -17.95 5.13
N ALA A 91 1.94 -16.90 4.76
CA ALA A 91 0.53 -16.98 4.42
C ALA A 91 0.27 -17.90 3.22
N ALA A 92 1.10 -17.80 2.18
CA ALA A 92 1.06 -18.67 1.00
C ALA A 92 1.31 -20.14 1.36
N ASP A 93 2.26 -20.43 2.26
CA ASP A 93 2.53 -21.77 2.75
C ASP A 93 1.37 -22.34 3.59
N THR A 94 0.75 -21.51 4.44
CA THR A 94 -0.42 -21.88 5.25
C THR A 94 -1.57 -22.31 4.36
N LEU A 95 -1.95 -21.48 3.38
CA LEU A 95 -2.97 -21.83 2.38
C LEU A 95 -2.61 -23.06 1.54
N ARG A 96 -1.31 -23.30 1.28
CA ARG A 96 -0.89 -24.50 0.55
C ARG A 96 -1.05 -25.76 1.40
N ARG A 97 -0.66 -25.72 2.69
CA ARG A 97 -0.78 -26.85 3.61
C ARG A 97 -2.24 -27.23 3.84
N ASP A 98 -3.06 -26.24 4.12
CA ASP A 98 -4.53 -26.31 4.20
C ASP A 98 -5.13 -27.12 3.03
N ALA A 99 -4.87 -26.70 1.78
CA ALA A 99 -5.40 -27.41 0.60
C ALA A 99 -4.85 -28.84 0.42
N ILE A 100 -3.66 -29.15 0.93
CA ILE A 100 -3.09 -30.51 0.88
C ILE A 100 -3.74 -31.42 1.92
N GLU A 101 -3.99 -30.90 3.11
CA GLU A 101 -4.60 -31.63 4.24
C GLU A 101 -6.07 -31.99 3.94
N ASP A 102 -6.81 -31.06 3.33
CA ASP A 102 -8.20 -31.22 2.92
C ASP A 102 -8.44 -32.28 1.82
N GLY A 103 -7.45 -32.45 0.94
CA GLY A 103 -7.50 -33.42 -0.15
C GLY A 103 -8.71 -33.25 -1.08
N ARG A 104 -9.63 -34.22 -1.08
CA ARG A 104 -10.75 -34.30 -2.05
C ARG A 104 -12.06 -33.67 -1.58
N GLN A 105 -12.23 -33.44 -0.27
CA GLN A 105 -13.43 -32.81 0.29
C GLN A 105 -13.15 -31.36 0.70
N ARG A 106 -12.30 -30.70 -0.09
CA ARG A 106 -11.79 -29.37 0.22
C ARG A 106 -12.91 -28.34 0.31
N GLN A 107 -12.98 -27.66 1.45
CA GLN A 107 -13.92 -26.60 1.72
C GLN A 107 -13.19 -25.45 2.40
N ASP A 108 -13.13 -24.29 1.75
CA ASP A 108 -12.48 -23.13 2.33
C ASP A 108 -13.49 -22.35 3.18
N HIS A 109 -13.35 -22.33 4.50
CA HIS A 109 -14.31 -21.76 5.44
C HIS A 109 -13.67 -21.02 6.62
N LEU A 110 -14.45 -20.17 7.31
CA LEU A 110 -13.92 -19.28 8.35
C LEU A 110 -13.45 -19.96 9.65
N ALA A 111 -13.69 -21.26 9.83
CA ALA A 111 -13.20 -22.03 10.97
C ALA A 111 -11.79 -22.65 10.75
N GLU A 112 -11.18 -22.46 9.58
CA GLU A 112 -9.83 -22.97 9.28
C GLU A 112 -8.73 -22.10 9.89
N GLU A 113 -7.52 -22.68 9.99
CA GLU A 113 -6.35 -21.98 10.56
C GLU A 113 -6.02 -20.70 9.80
N TRP A 114 -6.12 -20.70 8.46
CA TRP A 114 -5.79 -19.53 7.64
C TRP A 114 -6.68 -18.32 7.92
N ALA A 115 -7.93 -18.53 8.37
CA ALA A 115 -8.88 -17.47 8.65
C ALA A 115 -8.63 -16.79 10.02
N THR A 116 -7.75 -17.34 10.84
CA THR A 116 -7.39 -16.78 12.14
C THR A 116 -6.38 -15.64 11.98
N PRO A 117 -6.70 -14.40 12.41
CA PRO A 117 -5.74 -13.30 12.37
C PRO A 117 -4.51 -13.58 13.22
N ILE A 118 -3.34 -13.22 12.70
CA ILE A 118 -2.08 -13.30 13.41
C ILE A 118 -1.95 -12.06 14.29
N PRO A 119 -1.91 -12.20 15.64
CA PRO A 119 -1.68 -11.08 16.53
C PRO A 119 -0.26 -10.52 16.33
N PRO A 120 0.05 -9.32 16.81
CA PRO A 120 1.41 -8.77 16.71
C PRO A 120 2.48 -9.71 17.30
N ILE A 121 3.37 -10.19 16.44
CA ILE A 121 4.53 -11.04 16.79
C ILE A 121 5.77 -10.16 16.83
N PRO A 122 6.58 -10.21 17.91
CA PRO A 122 7.81 -9.42 18.00
C PRO A 122 8.87 -9.88 16.97
N ILE A 123 9.52 -8.91 16.36
CA ILE A 123 10.69 -9.07 15.47
C ILE A 123 11.81 -8.14 15.93
N GLU A 124 12.99 -8.22 15.32
CA GLU A 124 14.08 -7.30 15.63
C GLU A 124 13.68 -5.84 15.34
N GLY A 125 13.59 -5.04 16.40
CA GLY A 125 13.25 -3.61 16.32
C GLY A 125 11.77 -3.30 16.11
N GLY A 126 10.88 -4.29 16.19
CA GLY A 126 9.49 -4.10 15.78
C GLY A 126 8.54 -5.26 16.03
N GLU A 127 7.42 -5.25 15.32
CA GLU A 127 6.41 -6.31 15.30
C GLU A 127 5.83 -6.51 13.88
N VAL A 128 5.30 -7.71 13.64
CA VAL A 128 4.54 -8.05 12.43
C VAL A 128 3.18 -8.62 12.83
N ALA A 129 2.12 -8.18 12.15
CA ALA A 129 0.76 -8.69 12.31
C ALA A 129 0.13 -8.87 10.93
N GLY A 130 -0.93 -9.64 10.83
CA GLY A 130 -1.62 -9.81 9.56
C GLY A 130 -2.81 -10.75 9.62
N TYR A 131 -3.51 -10.84 8.50
CA TYR A 131 -4.65 -11.75 8.35
C TYR A 131 -4.86 -12.08 6.88
N LEU A 132 -5.64 -13.12 6.64
CA LEU A 132 -6.08 -13.55 5.31
C LEU A 132 -7.60 -13.39 5.20
N GLU A 133 -8.03 -13.02 4.00
CA GLU A 133 -9.45 -12.95 3.63
C GLU A 133 -9.67 -13.76 2.37
N ASP A 134 -10.76 -14.53 2.35
CA ASP A 134 -11.24 -15.15 1.13
C ASP A 134 -11.91 -14.11 0.23
N MET A 135 -11.33 -13.89 -0.95
CA MET A 135 -11.87 -12.92 -1.90
C MET A 135 -13.03 -13.49 -2.73
N GLN A 136 -13.24 -14.81 -2.74
CA GLN A 136 -14.38 -15.44 -3.40
C GLN A 136 -15.64 -15.47 -2.53
N GLY A 137 -15.58 -15.07 -1.25
CA GLY A 137 -16.78 -14.78 -0.45
C GLY A 137 -17.52 -13.51 -0.87
N ARG A 138 -17.04 -12.79 -1.87
CA ARG A 138 -17.61 -11.52 -2.34
C ARG A 138 -18.18 -11.67 -3.74
N PHE A 139 -19.13 -10.82 -4.11
CA PHE A 139 -19.62 -10.77 -5.47
C PHE A 139 -18.50 -10.28 -6.41
N ASN A 140 -18.11 -11.11 -7.37
CA ASN A 140 -17.11 -10.71 -8.37
C ASN A 140 -17.76 -9.78 -9.40
N VAL A 141 -17.37 -8.50 -9.44
CA VAL A 141 -17.94 -7.53 -10.39
C VAL A 141 -17.71 -7.93 -11.84
N ASN A 142 -16.62 -8.66 -12.12
CA ASN A 142 -16.36 -9.17 -13.47
C ASN A 142 -17.37 -10.24 -13.90
N SER A 143 -18.11 -10.85 -12.97
CA SER A 143 -19.19 -11.78 -13.32
C SER A 143 -20.41 -11.10 -13.94
N LEU A 144 -20.48 -9.76 -13.98
CA LEU A 144 -21.54 -9.00 -14.67
C LEU A 144 -21.51 -9.18 -16.18
N VAL A 145 -20.40 -9.68 -16.75
CA VAL A 145 -20.28 -10.03 -18.16
C VAL A 145 -19.88 -11.49 -18.33
N VAL A 146 -20.24 -12.07 -19.46
CA VAL A 146 -19.74 -13.36 -19.93
C VAL A 146 -18.84 -13.18 -21.15
N ARG A 147 -17.85 -14.05 -21.29
CA ARG A 147 -17.02 -14.08 -22.51
C ARG A 147 -17.65 -15.01 -23.55
N GLN A 148 -18.03 -14.47 -24.70
CA GLN A 148 -18.44 -15.24 -25.87
C GLN A 148 -17.46 -14.99 -27.02
N GLY A 149 -16.55 -15.95 -27.22
CA GLY A 149 -15.44 -15.77 -28.16
C GLY A 149 -14.54 -14.59 -27.73
N ASN A 150 -14.46 -13.56 -28.57
CA ASN A 150 -13.66 -12.36 -28.29
C ASN A 150 -14.47 -11.20 -27.70
N GLN A 151 -15.78 -11.38 -27.51
CA GLN A 151 -16.66 -10.37 -26.93
C GLN A 151 -16.89 -10.63 -25.45
N LEU A 152 -16.94 -9.54 -24.68
CA LEU A 152 -17.50 -9.48 -23.34
C LEU A 152 -18.91 -8.93 -23.52
N GLN A 153 -19.92 -9.66 -23.02
CA GLN A 153 -21.32 -9.26 -23.14
C GLN A 153 -21.96 -9.31 -21.76
N PRO A 154 -22.87 -8.39 -21.43
CA PRO A 154 -23.63 -8.41 -20.18
C PRO A 154 -24.28 -9.78 -19.90
N ASP A 155 -24.17 -10.26 -18.66
CA ASP A 155 -24.88 -11.43 -18.14
C ASP A 155 -26.18 -10.98 -17.43
N PRO A 156 -27.37 -11.17 -18.03
CA PRO A 156 -28.62 -10.72 -17.43
C PRO A 156 -28.89 -11.37 -16.06
N LEU A 157 -28.40 -12.59 -15.83
CA LEU A 157 -28.61 -13.29 -14.57
C LEU A 157 -27.70 -12.73 -13.49
N ALA A 158 -26.44 -12.42 -13.82
CA ALA A 158 -25.52 -11.81 -12.87
C ALA A 158 -25.90 -10.37 -12.55
N ILE A 159 -26.36 -9.60 -13.55
CA ILE A 159 -26.92 -8.26 -13.34
C ILE A 159 -28.07 -8.33 -12.33
N ARG A 160 -29.04 -9.22 -12.51
CA ARG A 160 -30.14 -9.38 -11.54
C ARG A 160 -29.70 -9.75 -10.13
N ARG A 161 -28.66 -10.59 -9.98
CA ARG A 161 -28.06 -10.90 -8.66
C ARG A 161 -27.43 -9.66 -8.03
N PHE A 162 -26.75 -8.86 -8.84
CA PHE A 162 -26.07 -7.68 -8.37
C PHE A 162 -27.04 -6.54 -8.04
N GLU A 163 -28.09 -6.35 -8.82
CA GLU A 163 -29.19 -5.42 -8.50
C GLU A 163 -29.80 -5.73 -7.13
N ARG A 164 -30.06 -7.01 -6.82
CA ARG A 164 -30.54 -7.41 -5.48
C ARG A 164 -29.55 -7.08 -4.37
N LEU A 165 -28.25 -7.25 -4.62
CA LEU A 165 -27.21 -6.84 -3.67
C LEU A 165 -27.26 -5.33 -3.45
N LEU A 166 -27.32 -4.53 -4.53
CA LEU A 166 -27.43 -3.08 -4.46
C LEU A 166 -28.69 -2.65 -3.68
N GLU A 167 -29.84 -3.27 -3.92
CA GLU A 167 -31.08 -3.00 -3.18
C GLU A 167 -30.93 -3.27 -1.68
N MET A 168 -30.32 -4.40 -1.28
CA MET A 168 -30.07 -4.72 0.13
C MET A 168 -29.12 -3.73 0.79
N LEU A 169 -28.19 -3.19 0.01
CA LEU A 169 -27.26 -2.15 0.45
C LEU A 169 -27.84 -0.74 0.31
N GLU A 170 -29.12 -0.59 -0.07
CA GLU A 170 -29.82 0.67 -0.37
C GLU A 170 -29.04 1.59 -1.33
N LEU A 171 -28.53 0.99 -2.39
CA LEU A 171 -27.89 1.64 -3.54
C LEU A 171 -28.79 1.55 -4.77
N GLU A 172 -28.61 2.45 -5.74
CA GLU A 172 -29.40 2.46 -6.96
C GLU A 172 -29.06 1.28 -7.87
N THR A 173 -30.05 0.55 -8.36
CA THR A 173 -29.84 -0.66 -9.18
C THR A 173 -29.21 -0.38 -10.54
N LYS A 174 -29.33 0.86 -11.06
CA LYS A 174 -28.70 1.29 -12.33
C LYS A 174 -27.20 1.01 -12.39
N TRP A 175 -26.52 0.98 -11.24
CA TRP A 175 -25.08 0.69 -11.17
C TRP A 175 -24.73 -0.71 -11.66
N ALA A 176 -25.67 -1.67 -11.66
CA ALA A 176 -25.42 -3.00 -12.21
C ALA A 176 -25.14 -2.95 -13.73
N GLY A 177 -25.97 -2.22 -14.48
CA GLY A 177 -25.80 -2.03 -15.91
C GLY A 177 -24.58 -1.16 -16.22
N LEU A 178 -24.42 -0.03 -15.52
CA LEU A 178 -23.28 0.88 -15.69
C LEU A 178 -21.92 0.21 -15.46
N ILE A 179 -21.83 -0.70 -14.48
CA ILE A 179 -20.60 -1.48 -14.25
C ILE A 179 -20.42 -2.56 -15.33
N ALA A 180 -21.51 -3.13 -15.86
CA ALA A 180 -21.42 -4.07 -16.97
C ALA A 180 -20.89 -3.38 -18.24
N ASP A 181 -21.43 -2.21 -18.60
CA ASP A 181 -20.96 -1.37 -19.72
C ASP A 181 -19.49 -0.96 -19.54
N TRP A 182 -19.04 -0.70 -18.31
CA TRP A 182 -17.62 -0.40 -18.04
C TRP A 182 -16.68 -1.54 -18.43
N ILE A 183 -17.18 -2.79 -18.41
CA ILE A 183 -16.40 -4.02 -18.58
C ILE A 183 -16.57 -4.61 -19.98
N ASP A 184 -17.76 -4.51 -20.57
CA ASP A 184 -18.02 -5.04 -21.90
C ASP A 184 -17.20 -4.29 -22.97
N ASN A 185 -17.17 -4.82 -24.20
CA ASN A 185 -16.25 -4.31 -25.21
C ASN A 185 -16.92 -4.10 -26.57
N ASP A 186 -18.19 -3.69 -26.56
CA ASP A 186 -18.93 -3.37 -27.78
C ASP A 186 -18.96 -1.86 -28.10
N GLY A 187 -18.60 -1.01 -27.13
CA GLY A 187 -18.55 0.45 -27.26
C GLY A 187 -19.93 1.09 -27.35
N GLN A 188 -20.98 0.39 -26.91
CA GLN A 188 -22.38 0.80 -26.98
C GLN A 188 -22.98 0.95 -25.59
N ALA A 189 -23.31 2.19 -25.22
CA ALA A 189 -23.97 2.47 -23.96
C ALA A 189 -25.32 1.75 -23.88
N SER A 190 -25.53 0.98 -22.81
CA SER A 190 -26.81 0.31 -22.55
C SER A 190 -27.94 1.30 -22.29
N PHE A 191 -29.18 0.89 -22.56
CA PHE A 191 -30.37 1.69 -22.23
C PHE A 191 -30.96 1.26 -20.88
N PRO A 192 -31.42 2.20 -20.01
CA PRO A 192 -31.53 3.65 -20.22
C PRO A 192 -30.33 4.48 -19.75
N ASP A 193 -29.52 3.95 -18.84
CA ASP A 193 -28.54 4.71 -18.06
C ASP A 193 -27.08 4.39 -18.40
N GLY A 194 -26.80 3.72 -19.51
CA GLY A 194 -25.45 3.28 -19.89
C GLY A 194 -24.48 4.42 -20.16
N ALA A 195 -23.20 4.14 -19.98
CA ALA A 195 -22.13 5.13 -20.13
C ALA A 195 -20.90 4.50 -20.76
N GLU A 196 -20.43 5.14 -21.84
CA GLU A 196 -19.27 4.72 -22.62
C GLU A 196 -18.30 5.88 -22.86
N ASP A 197 -17.36 5.73 -23.79
CA ASP A 197 -16.36 6.73 -24.16
C ASP A 197 -16.93 8.16 -24.32
N SER A 198 -18.13 8.30 -24.88
CA SER A 198 -18.78 9.61 -25.05
C SER A 198 -19.08 10.33 -23.73
N VAL A 199 -19.30 9.60 -22.64
CA VAL A 199 -19.52 10.13 -21.30
C VAL A 199 -18.16 10.45 -20.66
N TYR A 200 -17.26 9.48 -20.59
CA TYR A 200 -15.99 9.62 -19.85
C TYR A 200 -14.99 10.59 -20.49
N THR A 201 -15.08 10.82 -21.80
CA THR A 201 -14.26 11.86 -22.47
C THR A 201 -14.70 13.28 -22.14
N SER A 202 -15.90 13.46 -21.55
CA SER A 202 -16.40 14.75 -21.08
C SER A 202 -16.04 15.05 -19.62
N GLU A 203 -15.51 14.07 -18.89
CA GLU A 203 -15.06 14.21 -17.50
C GLU A 203 -13.77 15.04 -17.39
N THR A 204 -13.46 15.48 -16.15
CA THR A 204 -12.22 16.22 -15.86
C THR A 204 -11.41 15.53 -14.75
N PRO A 205 -10.25 14.94 -15.04
CA PRO A 205 -9.62 14.81 -16.37
C PRO A 205 -10.41 13.88 -17.30
N ALA A 206 -10.26 14.04 -18.61
CA ALA A 206 -10.91 13.16 -19.59
C ALA A 206 -10.19 11.81 -19.68
N TYR A 207 -10.96 10.73 -19.78
CA TYR A 207 -10.48 9.35 -19.97
C TYR A 207 -11.47 8.57 -20.84
N ARG A 208 -11.25 7.27 -21.00
CA ARG A 208 -12.07 6.35 -21.78
C ARG A 208 -12.63 5.25 -20.90
N THR A 209 -13.68 4.58 -21.36
CA THR A 209 -14.12 3.33 -20.75
C THR A 209 -12.96 2.33 -20.74
N ALA A 210 -12.93 1.45 -19.74
CA ALA A 210 -11.89 0.43 -19.67
C ALA A 210 -12.03 -0.61 -20.81
N GLU A 211 -13.26 -1.00 -21.15
CA GLU A 211 -13.60 -2.07 -22.10
C GLU A 211 -12.88 -3.41 -21.78
N MET A 212 -12.65 -3.65 -20.48
CA MET A 212 -11.92 -4.80 -19.99
C MET A 212 -12.34 -5.17 -18.56
N PRO A 213 -12.08 -6.42 -18.12
CA PRO A 213 -12.33 -6.82 -16.74
C PRO A 213 -11.62 -5.89 -15.75
N ILE A 214 -12.36 -5.46 -14.74
CA ILE A 214 -11.87 -4.66 -13.62
C ILE A 214 -10.72 -5.41 -12.94
N THR A 215 -9.62 -4.71 -12.70
CA THR A 215 -8.43 -5.22 -12.02
C THR A 215 -8.43 -4.93 -10.53
N ARG A 216 -9.06 -3.82 -10.12
CA ARG A 216 -9.28 -3.44 -8.71
C ARG A 216 -10.66 -2.80 -8.55
N THR A 217 -11.34 -3.11 -7.46
CA THR A 217 -12.68 -2.55 -7.18
C THR A 217 -12.67 -1.02 -7.07
N SER A 218 -11.53 -0.41 -6.72
CA SER A 218 -11.38 1.05 -6.69
C SER A 218 -11.59 1.72 -8.05
N GLU A 219 -11.51 0.98 -9.17
CA GLU A 219 -11.87 1.49 -10.50
C GLU A 219 -13.31 1.97 -10.57
N LEU A 220 -14.21 1.48 -9.71
CA LEU A 220 -15.58 1.98 -9.61
C LEU A 220 -15.65 3.47 -9.24
N LEU A 221 -14.60 4.04 -8.61
CA LEU A 221 -14.52 5.48 -8.35
C LEU A 221 -14.29 6.32 -9.62
N ALA A 222 -13.93 5.68 -10.74
CA ALA A 222 -13.85 6.31 -12.06
C ALA A 222 -15.18 6.27 -12.81
N LEU A 223 -16.22 5.63 -12.29
CA LEU A 223 -17.56 5.73 -12.86
C LEU A 223 -18.15 7.09 -12.54
N ALA A 224 -18.61 7.80 -13.58
CA ALA A 224 -19.21 9.11 -13.44
C ALA A 224 -20.37 9.05 -12.43
N GLU A 225 -20.41 10.02 -11.52
CA GLU A 225 -21.41 10.14 -10.45
C GLU A 225 -21.47 9.01 -9.39
N PHE A 226 -20.61 7.97 -9.47
CA PHE A 226 -20.66 6.86 -8.52
C PHE A 226 -20.36 7.30 -7.09
N GLY A 227 -19.22 7.97 -6.90
CA GLY A 227 -18.86 8.63 -5.66
C GLY A 227 -18.36 7.71 -4.54
N LEU A 228 -17.64 8.31 -3.59
CA LEU A 228 -16.96 7.59 -2.52
C LEU A 228 -17.92 6.94 -1.52
N ASP A 229 -19.06 7.55 -1.25
CA ASP A 229 -20.03 7.03 -0.27
C ASP A 229 -20.69 5.73 -0.76
N ARG A 230 -21.03 5.64 -2.06
CA ARG A 230 -21.51 4.38 -2.65
C ARG A 230 -20.43 3.33 -2.65
N TYR A 231 -19.21 3.70 -3.04
CA TYR A 231 -18.07 2.79 -3.02
C TYR A 231 -17.84 2.19 -1.64
N ARG A 232 -17.79 2.99 -0.58
CA ARG A 232 -17.60 2.51 0.81
C ARG A 232 -18.70 1.56 1.28
N ARG A 233 -19.95 1.75 0.84
CA ARG A 233 -21.07 0.85 1.16
C ARG A 233 -20.95 -0.48 0.42
N LEU A 234 -20.47 -0.45 -0.83
CA LEU A 234 -20.38 -1.61 -1.71
C LEU A 234 -19.10 -2.45 -1.49
N GLU A 235 -17.97 -1.80 -1.24
CA GLU A 235 -16.62 -2.38 -1.17
C GLU A 235 -16.54 -3.69 -0.35
N PRO A 236 -17.16 -3.81 0.85
CA PRO A 236 -17.05 -5.04 1.65
C PRO A 236 -17.66 -6.27 0.97
N TYR A 237 -18.57 -6.06 0.02
CA TYR A 237 -19.40 -7.09 -0.60
C TYR A 237 -18.91 -7.50 -1.99
N ILE A 238 -17.92 -6.79 -2.55
CA ILE A 238 -17.46 -7.00 -3.92
C ILE A 238 -15.97 -7.34 -4.01
N THR A 239 -15.60 -7.97 -5.12
CA THR A 239 -14.22 -8.26 -5.51
C THR A 239 -14.06 -8.08 -7.01
N ALA A 240 -12.81 -7.99 -7.47
CA ALA A 240 -12.43 -7.97 -8.88
C ALA A 240 -11.51 -9.15 -9.16
N LEU A 241 -12.09 -10.29 -9.55
CA LEU A 241 -11.39 -11.54 -9.84
C LEU A 241 -11.60 -11.95 -11.30
N PRO A 242 -10.80 -12.89 -11.84
CA PRO A 242 -10.99 -13.36 -13.21
C PRO A 242 -12.42 -13.87 -13.50
N LEU A 243 -12.85 -13.72 -14.74
CA LEU A 243 -14.17 -14.15 -15.23
C LEU A 243 -14.43 -15.62 -14.89
N GLY A 244 -15.66 -15.92 -14.46
CA GLY A 244 -16.07 -17.28 -14.12
C GLY A 244 -15.52 -17.81 -12.79
N THR A 245 -14.92 -16.95 -11.96
CA THR A 245 -14.57 -17.31 -10.58
C THR A 245 -15.86 -17.46 -9.74
N PRO A 246 -16.14 -18.63 -9.14
CA PRO A 246 -17.35 -18.86 -8.37
C PRO A 246 -17.31 -18.15 -7.02
N ILE A 247 -18.50 -17.89 -6.46
CA ILE A 247 -18.66 -17.38 -5.11
C ILE A 247 -18.56 -18.54 -4.11
N ASN A 248 -17.68 -18.41 -3.12
CA ASN A 248 -17.58 -19.37 -2.03
C ASN A 248 -18.69 -19.15 -1.00
N LEU A 249 -19.61 -20.11 -0.90
CA LEU A 249 -20.74 -20.07 0.02
C LEU A 249 -20.32 -20.05 1.48
N CYS A 250 -19.21 -20.71 1.82
CA CYS A 250 -18.75 -20.89 3.20
C CYS A 250 -18.24 -19.59 3.83
N THR A 251 -17.82 -18.62 3.01
CA THR A 251 -17.27 -17.33 3.46
C THR A 251 -18.14 -16.14 3.04
N ALA A 252 -19.09 -16.33 2.12
CA ALA A 252 -19.86 -15.22 1.57
C ALA A 252 -20.73 -14.50 2.60
N SER A 253 -20.75 -13.17 2.57
CA SER A 253 -21.61 -12.40 3.48
C SER A 253 -23.09 -12.77 3.31
N PRO A 254 -23.93 -12.62 4.35
CA PRO A 254 -25.37 -12.82 4.23
C PRO A 254 -26.03 -12.08 3.07
N GLU A 255 -25.61 -10.84 2.81
CA GLU A 255 -26.09 -9.99 1.73
C GLU A 255 -25.76 -10.58 0.36
N VAL A 256 -24.53 -11.08 0.17
CA VAL A 256 -24.14 -11.76 -1.07
C VAL A 256 -24.92 -13.07 -1.23
N LEU A 257 -25.12 -13.85 -0.16
CA LEU A 257 -25.87 -15.10 -0.22
C LEU A 257 -27.33 -14.87 -0.61
N ASP A 258 -28.01 -13.92 0.05
CA ASP A 258 -29.41 -13.60 -0.24
C ASP A 258 -29.56 -12.92 -1.62
N SER A 259 -28.52 -12.28 -2.16
CA SER A 259 -28.59 -11.72 -3.52
C SER A 259 -28.58 -12.79 -4.61
N LEU A 260 -28.15 -14.03 -4.32
CA LEU A 260 -28.10 -15.11 -5.30
C LEU A 260 -29.49 -15.54 -5.79
N VAL A 261 -30.50 -15.49 -4.92
CA VAL A 261 -31.83 -16.07 -5.17
C VAL A 261 -32.92 -15.03 -4.89
N ALA A 262 -33.88 -14.88 -5.80
CA ALA A 262 -34.93 -13.90 -5.64
C ALA A 262 -35.87 -14.26 -4.47
N GLY A 263 -36.23 -13.25 -3.66
CA GLY A 263 -37.18 -13.42 -2.55
C GLY A 263 -36.63 -14.14 -1.32
N GLN A 264 -35.35 -14.53 -1.29
CA GLN A 264 -34.70 -15.09 -0.12
C GLN A 264 -34.08 -13.98 0.74
N ARG A 265 -34.30 -14.06 2.06
CA ARG A 265 -33.68 -13.17 3.07
C ARG A 265 -33.21 -13.92 4.31
N GLN A 266 -33.09 -15.24 4.20
CA GLN A 266 -32.86 -16.11 5.34
C GLN A 266 -31.50 -15.88 5.99
N PHE A 267 -30.47 -15.53 5.20
CA PHE A 267 -29.13 -15.33 5.73
C PHE A 267 -29.01 -13.97 6.42
N THR A 268 -29.57 -12.91 5.82
CA THR A 268 -29.58 -11.55 6.39
C THR A 268 -30.44 -11.48 7.64
N LEU A 269 -31.62 -12.10 7.65
CA LEU A 269 -32.49 -12.20 8.84
C LEU A 269 -31.88 -13.12 9.91
N GLY A 270 -31.09 -14.11 9.52
CA GLY A 270 -30.42 -15.07 10.40
C GLY A 270 -28.94 -14.79 10.66
N ARG A 271 -28.48 -13.53 10.52
CA ARG A 271 -27.05 -13.17 10.54
C ARG A 271 -26.26 -13.76 11.71
N ASP A 272 -26.80 -13.69 12.92
CA ASP A 272 -26.12 -14.18 14.12
C ASP A 272 -25.94 -15.70 14.08
N ASN A 273 -26.98 -16.43 13.63
CA ASN A 273 -26.90 -17.87 13.43
C ASN A 273 -25.88 -18.25 12.34
N VAL A 274 -25.82 -17.48 11.24
CA VAL A 274 -24.80 -17.69 10.20
C VAL A 274 -23.39 -17.49 10.77
N ALA A 275 -23.19 -16.43 11.57
CA ALA A 275 -21.90 -16.14 12.19
C ALA A 275 -21.49 -17.21 13.20
N ASP A 276 -22.42 -17.73 14.00
CA ASP A 276 -22.15 -18.77 14.98
C ASP A 276 -21.79 -20.11 14.33
N LEU A 277 -22.56 -20.56 13.33
CA LEU A 277 -22.28 -21.80 12.61
C LEU A 277 -20.91 -21.76 11.90
N ARG A 278 -20.51 -20.59 11.39
CA ARG A 278 -19.23 -20.40 10.70
C ARG A 278 -18.00 -20.42 11.60
N LYS A 279 -18.17 -20.36 12.93
CA LYS A 279 -17.07 -20.59 13.88
C LYS A 279 -16.62 -22.05 13.91
N GLU A 280 -17.47 -22.97 13.45
CA GLU A 280 -17.24 -24.41 13.58
C GLU A 280 -17.13 -25.13 12.24
N ARG A 281 -17.75 -24.61 11.17
CA ARG A 281 -17.82 -25.30 9.86
C ARG A 281 -18.15 -24.37 8.69
N CYS A 282 -18.06 -24.89 7.47
CA CYS A 282 -18.72 -24.29 6.31
C CYS A 282 -20.24 -24.16 6.55
N HIS A 283 -20.77 -22.95 6.31
CA HIS A 283 -22.20 -22.71 6.27
C HIS A 283 -22.56 -21.50 5.37
N PRO A 284 -23.59 -21.60 4.51
CA PRO A 284 -24.24 -22.85 4.11
C PRO A 284 -23.28 -23.74 3.30
N THR A 285 -23.44 -25.05 3.41
CA THR A 285 -22.85 -25.96 2.41
C THR A 285 -23.61 -25.85 1.11
N LEU A 286 -23.01 -26.24 -0.01
CA LEU A 286 -23.64 -26.36 -1.32
C LEU A 286 -24.86 -27.29 -1.25
N GLN A 287 -24.80 -28.35 -0.45
CA GLN A 287 -25.95 -29.23 -0.24
C GLN A 287 -27.09 -28.51 0.49
N GLU A 288 -26.79 -27.83 1.61
CA GLU A 288 -27.76 -27.03 2.36
C GLU A 288 -28.39 -25.96 1.46
N PHE A 289 -27.56 -25.22 0.71
CA PHE A 289 -27.98 -24.19 -0.23
C PHE A 289 -28.88 -24.76 -1.33
N ALA A 290 -28.51 -25.90 -1.93
CA ALA A 290 -29.28 -26.55 -2.99
C ALA A 290 -30.69 -26.98 -2.57
N THR A 291 -30.93 -27.24 -1.28
CA THR A 291 -32.27 -27.65 -0.80
C THR A 291 -33.33 -26.55 -0.97
N ALA A 292 -32.90 -25.28 -0.92
CA ALA A 292 -33.79 -24.12 -1.05
C ALA A 292 -34.01 -23.68 -2.51
N LEU A 293 -33.28 -24.27 -3.47
CA LEU A 293 -33.32 -23.90 -4.88
C LEU A 293 -34.37 -24.70 -5.69
N SER A 294 -35.03 -24.02 -6.61
CA SER A 294 -35.76 -24.62 -7.73
C SER A 294 -34.81 -25.33 -8.72
N ASN A 295 -35.37 -26.09 -9.66
CA ASN A 295 -34.55 -26.80 -10.65
C ASN A 295 -33.78 -25.83 -11.57
N ASP A 296 -34.41 -24.74 -11.99
CA ASP A 296 -33.77 -23.74 -12.85
C ASP A 296 -32.63 -23.04 -12.12
N GLU A 297 -32.83 -22.67 -10.85
CA GLU A 297 -31.79 -22.08 -10.00
C GLU A 297 -30.63 -23.04 -9.73
N ARG A 298 -30.90 -24.35 -9.60
CA ARG A 298 -29.82 -25.36 -9.50
C ARG A 298 -29.02 -25.46 -10.79
N THR A 299 -29.68 -25.43 -11.94
CA THR A 299 -28.99 -25.44 -13.23
C THR A 299 -28.15 -24.18 -13.40
N GLU A 300 -28.69 -23.03 -13.07
CA GLU A 300 -27.99 -21.76 -13.14
C GLU A 300 -26.82 -21.66 -12.16
N LEU A 301 -27.07 -21.81 -10.86
CA LEU A 301 -26.08 -21.50 -9.83
C LEU A 301 -25.07 -22.64 -9.62
N ILE A 302 -25.54 -23.89 -9.61
CA ILE A 302 -24.71 -25.05 -9.28
C ILE A 302 -24.09 -25.64 -10.55
N GLN A 303 -24.90 -25.99 -11.55
CA GLN A 303 -24.38 -26.59 -12.79
C GLN A 303 -23.61 -25.56 -13.62
N GLY A 304 -24.05 -24.29 -13.61
CA GLY A 304 -23.35 -23.16 -14.18
C GLY A 304 -22.11 -22.72 -13.40
N ARG A 305 -21.82 -23.33 -12.24
CA ARG A 305 -20.65 -23.04 -11.38
C ARG A 305 -20.52 -21.57 -10.99
N VAL A 306 -21.64 -20.94 -10.63
CA VAL A 306 -21.68 -19.58 -10.06
C VAL A 306 -21.26 -19.61 -8.60
N VAL A 307 -21.51 -20.73 -7.91
CA VAL A 307 -21.17 -20.95 -6.50
C VAL A 307 -20.29 -22.18 -6.31
N ASP A 308 -19.48 -22.17 -5.26
CA ASP A 308 -18.61 -23.27 -4.85
C ASP A 308 -18.44 -23.27 -3.32
N GLU A 309 -17.73 -24.25 -2.77
CA GLU A 309 -17.33 -24.31 -1.34
C GLU A 309 -15.82 -24.08 -1.16
N LYS A 310 -15.09 -23.81 -2.25
CA LYS A 310 -13.64 -23.64 -2.26
C LYS A 310 -13.24 -22.31 -2.91
N SER A 311 -12.05 -21.86 -2.55
CA SER A 311 -11.46 -20.61 -2.99
C SER A 311 -10.01 -20.76 -3.45
N ASN A 312 -9.71 -20.15 -4.58
CA ASN A 312 -8.40 -20.01 -5.16
C ASN A 312 -7.80 -18.62 -4.95
N TYR A 313 -8.58 -17.62 -4.53
CA TYR A 313 -8.12 -16.25 -4.38
C TYR A 313 -8.27 -15.75 -2.95
N PHE A 314 -7.17 -15.33 -2.35
CA PHE A 314 -7.11 -14.81 -0.99
C PHE A 314 -6.40 -13.47 -0.96
N ARG A 315 -6.84 -12.56 -0.10
CA ARG A 315 -6.10 -11.32 0.18
C ARG A 315 -5.32 -11.51 1.48
N SER A 316 -4.01 -11.36 1.42
CA SER A 316 -3.16 -11.20 2.59
C SER A 316 -2.98 -9.73 2.89
N THR A 317 -3.18 -9.35 4.14
CA THR A 317 -2.84 -8.02 4.65
C THR A 317 -1.82 -8.18 5.75
N VAL A 318 -0.66 -7.53 5.58
CA VAL A 318 0.44 -7.58 6.54
C VAL A 318 0.81 -6.18 6.98
N TRP A 319 0.89 -5.97 8.29
CA TRP A 319 1.43 -4.76 8.88
C TRP A 319 2.76 -5.08 9.56
N VAL A 320 3.77 -4.27 9.27
CA VAL A 320 5.09 -4.34 9.92
C VAL A 320 5.39 -2.99 10.53
N THR A 321 5.68 -2.96 11.82
CA THR A 321 6.06 -1.75 12.54
C THR A 321 7.49 -1.90 13.03
N ILE A 322 8.40 -1.01 12.60
CA ILE A 322 9.81 -0.98 13.04
C ILE A 322 10.11 0.42 13.57
N GLY A 323 10.40 0.51 14.87
CA GLY A 323 10.52 1.79 15.57
C GLY A 323 9.24 2.64 15.41
N THR A 324 9.33 3.73 14.65
CA THR A 324 8.20 4.64 14.35
C THR A 324 7.67 4.49 12.92
N THR A 325 8.18 3.54 12.15
CA THR A 325 7.84 3.33 10.74
C THR A 325 6.85 2.17 10.65
N GLN A 326 5.71 2.40 10.01
CA GLN A 326 4.76 1.35 9.68
C GLN A 326 4.77 1.11 8.17
N PHE A 327 4.83 -0.16 7.78
CA PHE A 327 4.72 -0.63 6.41
C PHE A 327 3.50 -1.56 6.30
N THR A 328 2.74 -1.43 5.22
CA THR A 328 1.57 -2.29 4.96
C THR A 328 1.63 -2.86 3.56
N LEU A 329 1.50 -4.18 3.47
CA LEU A 329 1.46 -4.93 2.23
C LEU A 329 0.09 -5.60 2.09
N TYR A 330 -0.58 -5.32 0.98
CA TYR A 330 -1.74 -6.07 0.54
C TYR A 330 -1.35 -6.93 -0.65
N SER A 331 -1.67 -8.22 -0.60
CA SER A 331 -1.34 -9.17 -1.65
C SER A 331 -2.55 -10.00 -2.04
N LEU A 332 -2.90 -9.98 -3.32
CA LEU A 332 -3.84 -10.96 -3.87
C LEU A 332 -3.05 -12.23 -4.20
N LEU A 333 -3.33 -13.29 -3.45
CA LEU A 333 -2.74 -14.61 -3.59
C LEU A 333 -3.65 -15.49 -4.44
N TYR A 334 -3.05 -16.22 -5.39
CA TYR A 334 -3.73 -17.21 -6.21
C TYR A 334 -3.17 -18.61 -5.91
N ARG A 335 -4.04 -19.53 -5.50
CA ARG A 335 -3.77 -20.94 -5.23
C ARG A 335 -4.21 -21.79 -6.42
N THR A 336 -3.27 -22.50 -7.04
CA THR A 336 -3.57 -23.38 -8.19
C THR A 336 -4.29 -24.66 -7.75
N ASP A 337 -5.32 -25.08 -8.51
CA ASP A 337 -6.07 -26.31 -8.18
C ASP A 337 -5.23 -27.60 -8.24
N ARG A 338 -4.29 -27.70 -9.17
CA ARG A 338 -3.54 -28.96 -9.42
C ARG A 338 -2.38 -29.18 -8.46
N THR A 339 -1.66 -28.12 -8.10
CA THR A 339 -0.40 -28.22 -7.35
C THR A 339 -0.48 -27.57 -5.97
N HIS A 340 -1.61 -26.91 -5.66
CA HIS A 340 -1.81 -26.11 -4.46
C HIS A 340 -0.72 -25.05 -4.27
N LEU A 341 -0.03 -24.66 -5.34
CA LEU A 341 0.98 -23.61 -5.27
C LEU A 341 0.26 -22.29 -5.14
N VAL A 342 0.66 -21.54 -4.11
CA VAL A 342 0.13 -20.21 -3.84
C VAL A 342 1.16 -19.19 -4.27
N ARG A 343 0.74 -18.21 -5.08
CA ARG A 343 1.60 -17.13 -5.56
C ARG A 343 0.89 -15.78 -5.48
N PRO A 344 1.59 -14.69 -5.16
CA PRO A 344 1.04 -13.36 -5.31
C PRO A 344 0.86 -13.04 -6.79
N ILE A 345 -0.31 -12.52 -7.16
CA ILE A 345 -0.62 -12.04 -8.51
C ILE A 345 -0.76 -10.52 -8.57
N LEU A 346 -0.93 -9.88 -7.42
CA LEU A 346 -1.04 -8.43 -7.27
C LEU A 346 -0.52 -8.03 -5.90
N ARG A 347 0.23 -6.92 -5.83
CA ARG A 347 0.62 -6.27 -4.58
C ARG A 347 0.18 -4.81 -4.57
N SER A 348 -0.21 -4.29 -3.41
CA SER A 348 -0.44 -2.86 -3.16
C SER A 348 0.24 -2.46 -1.86
N PHE A 349 0.60 -1.18 -1.76
CA PHE A 349 1.26 -0.61 -0.59
C PHE A 349 0.45 0.58 -0.09
N GLY A 350 0.34 0.72 1.23
CA GLY A 350 -0.36 1.84 1.87
C GLY A 350 -1.88 1.65 1.93
N THR A 351 -2.59 1.74 0.81
CA THR A 351 -4.05 1.56 0.75
C THR A 351 -4.45 0.27 0.03
N ALA A 352 -5.49 -0.37 0.55
CA ALA A 352 -6.02 -1.65 0.10
C ALA A 352 -6.54 -1.61 -1.34
#